data_AF-A0A1Q5UBS2-F1
#
_entry.id   AF-A0A1Q5UBS2-F1
#
_cell.length_a   1.000
_cell.length_b   1.000
_cell.length_c   1.000
_cell.angle_alpha   90.00
_cell.angle_beta   90.00
_cell.angle_gamma   90.00
#
_symmetry.space_group_name_H-M   'P 1'
#
loop_
_entity.id
_entity.type
_entity.pdbx_description
1 polymer ?
#
loop_
_entity_poly.entity_id
_entity_poly.type
_entity_poly.pdbx_seq_one_letter_code
_entity_poly.pdbx_strand_id
1 'polypeptide(L)'
;MVRSGFEVELSASRRYWHFGLLESRLFCDIKPSNQPSPESSDPRGDMFRLRSRVERDVTVEIRAPKESRKNAVSLAEFRTWLTVTLDIRGFSHPSDVLETEVGDLILDPDFHSRVYLKGMRLPCSGSGLKQYRFAYNFLQGKVNRDRQILVDRDEEANMVRRIWEAAIWKHRTAFLPIYVGLLRNSPEALDVESATHFLQSSTKLLIWKHLRGEAGDDKFFYNEASSAE
;
A
#
# COMPACT_ATOMS: atom_id res chain seq x y z
N MET A 1 21.00 -14.81 6.46
CA MET A 1 19.65 -15.41 6.63
C MET A 1 19.22 -15.95 5.29
N VAL A 2 18.76 -17.21 5.22
CA VAL A 2 18.14 -17.75 4.00
C VAL A 2 16.63 -17.73 4.19
N ARG A 3 15.91 -17.00 3.34
CA ARG A 3 14.44 -16.94 3.36
C ARG A 3 13.90 -17.45 2.03
N SER A 4 12.96 -18.40 2.09
CA SER A 4 12.40 -19.05 0.90
C SER A 4 13.46 -19.65 -0.06
N GLY A 5 14.64 -20.00 0.48
CA GLY A 5 15.76 -20.51 -0.31
C GLY A 5 16.60 -19.43 -0.99
N PHE A 6 16.55 -18.17 -0.56
CA PHE A 6 17.43 -17.09 -1.01
C PHE A 6 18.16 -16.44 0.16
N GLU A 7 19.45 -16.16 -0.04
CA GLU A 7 20.26 -15.32 0.83
C GLU A 7 20.12 -13.85 0.42
N VAL A 8 19.93 -12.96 1.38
CA VAL A 8 19.83 -11.52 1.15
C VAL A 8 20.97 -10.82 1.87
N GLU A 9 21.72 -10.02 1.12
CA GLU A 9 22.80 -9.15 1.61
C GLU A 9 22.48 -7.70 1.25
N LEU A 10 22.69 -6.78 2.19
CA LEU A 10 22.57 -5.35 1.93
C LEU A 10 23.94 -4.70 2.12
N SER A 11 24.31 -3.80 1.22
CA SER A 11 25.56 -3.06 1.33
C SER A 11 25.37 -1.58 1.04
N ALA A 12 25.97 -0.74 1.87
CA ALA A 12 25.89 0.71 1.79
C ALA A 12 27.00 1.35 2.61
N SER A 13 27.48 2.53 2.21
CA SER A 13 28.47 3.32 2.96
C SER A 13 29.72 2.52 3.38
N ARG A 14 30.24 1.67 2.48
CA ARG A 14 31.38 0.76 2.72
C ARG A 14 31.13 -0.25 3.85
N ARG A 15 29.88 -0.64 4.06
CA ARG A 15 29.50 -1.66 5.04
C ARG A 15 28.60 -2.70 4.41
N TYR A 16 28.79 -3.95 4.83
CA TYR A 16 27.90 -5.07 4.55
C TYR A 16 27.03 -5.32 5.77
N TRP A 17 25.74 -5.44 5.54
CA TRP A 17 24.72 -5.67 6.53
C TRP A 17 24.21 -7.09 6.34
N HIS A 18 24.54 -7.94 7.30
CA HIS A 18 24.12 -9.33 7.31
C HIS A 18 23.02 -9.50 8.33
N PHE A 19 21.87 -9.99 7.86
CA PHE A 19 20.74 -10.30 8.72
C PHE A 19 20.73 -11.80 9.05
N GLY A 20 20.46 -12.13 10.31
CA GLY A 20 20.42 -13.49 10.80
C GLY A 20 19.32 -13.69 11.84
N LEU A 21 18.98 -14.95 12.10
CA LEU A 21 18.06 -15.35 13.15
C LEU A 21 18.83 -16.20 14.16
N LEU A 22 18.87 -15.76 15.42
CA LEU A 22 19.43 -16.51 16.54
C LEU A 22 18.34 -16.63 17.60
N GLU A 23 17.97 -17.85 17.99
CA GLU A 23 16.95 -18.10 19.03
C GLU A 23 15.63 -17.32 18.80
N SER A 24 15.17 -17.27 17.54
CA SER A 24 13.98 -16.50 17.12
C SER A 24 14.09 -14.97 17.24
N ARG A 25 15.28 -14.43 17.49
CA ARG A 25 15.57 -13.00 17.43
C ARG A 25 16.26 -12.67 16.12
N LEU A 26 15.76 -11.65 15.43
CA LEU A 26 16.43 -11.08 14.27
C LEU A 26 17.63 -10.27 14.77
N PHE A 27 18.82 -10.58 14.27
CA PHE A 27 20.02 -9.78 14.50
C PHE A 27 20.55 -9.23 13.17
N CYS A 28 21.30 -8.14 13.28
CA CYS A 28 22.02 -7.53 12.18
C CYS A 28 23.49 -7.39 12.57
N ASP A 29 24.37 -7.98 11.76
CA ASP A 29 25.82 -7.81 11.88
C ASP A 29 26.30 -6.88 10.76
N ILE A 30 27.07 -5.86 11.12
CA ILE A 30 27.54 -4.83 10.19
C ILE A 30 29.05 -4.94 10.09
N LYS A 31 29.54 -5.35 8.92
CA LYS A 31 30.97 -5.54 8.65
C LYS A 31 31.50 -4.47 7.72
N PRO A 32 32.72 -3.96 7.93
CA PRO A 32 33.35 -3.04 6.99
C PRO A 32 33.61 -3.76 5.66
N SER A 33 33.50 -3.02 4.56
CA SER A 33 33.90 -3.49 3.25
C SER A 33 35.41 -3.35 3.07
N ASN A 34 36.05 -4.45 2.67
CA ASN A 34 37.46 -4.45 2.30
C ASN A 34 37.68 -4.04 0.83
N GLN A 35 36.63 -3.60 0.13
CA GLN A 35 36.77 -3.19 -1.27
C GLN A 35 37.61 -1.90 -1.35
N PRO A 36 38.64 -1.87 -2.23
CA PRO A 36 39.44 -0.68 -2.43
C PRO A 36 38.57 0.46 -2.94
N SER A 37 38.91 1.69 -2.54
CA SER A 37 38.26 2.90 -3.06
C SER A 37 38.49 2.96 -4.57
N PRO A 38 37.47 2.87 -5.43
CA PRO A 38 37.68 3.16 -6.84
C PRO A 38 38.07 4.64 -7.00
N GLU A 39 38.84 4.93 -8.04
CA GLU A 39 39.19 6.31 -8.41
C GLU A 39 37.93 7.16 -8.59
N SER A 40 38.05 8.46 -8.29
CA SER A 40 36.93 9.40 -8.35
C SER A 40 36.32 9.37 -9.75
N SER A 41 35.11 8.84 -9.84
CA SER A 41 34.37 8.65 -11.07
C SER A 41 33.17 9.59 -11.12
N ASP A 42 32.83 10.07 -12.32
CA ASP A 42 31.64 10.88 -12.58
C ASP A 42 30.38 10.09 -12.21
N PRO A 43 29.57 10.57 -11.24
CA PRO A 43 28.33 9.91 -10.82
C PRO A 43 27.36 9.64 -11.98
N ARG A 44 27.30 10.52 -12.99
CA ARG A 44 26.39 10.32 -14.14
C ARG A 44 26.85 9.16 -15.03
N GLY A 45 28.15 9.08 -15.30
CA GLY A 45 28.74 7.98 -16.08
C GLY A 45 28.62 6.62 -15.39
N ASP A 46 28.61 6.60 -14.06
CA ASP A 46 28.50 5.37 -13.26
C ASP A 46 27.11 4.73 -13.31
N MET A 47 26.06 5.55 -13.34
CA MET A 47 24.67 5.08 -13.42
C MET A 47 24.42 4.18 -14.64
N PHE A 48 25.09 4.46 -15.76
CA PHE A 48 24.96 3.69 -17.00
C PHE A 48 25.77 2.39 -17.02
N ARG A 49 26.72 2.21 -16.09
CA ARG A 49 27.62 1.05 -16.07
C ARG A 49 27.03 -0.16 -15.34
N LEU A 50 25.85 -0.03 -14.73
CA LEU A 50 25.16 -1.09 -13.98
C LEU A 50 26.08 -1.81 -12.97
N ARG A 51 27.05 -1.09 -12.40
CA ARG A 51 27.96 -1.59 -11.37
C ARG A 51 27.65 -0.88 -10.07
N SER A 52 27.28 -1.65 -9.05
CA SER A 52 27.11 -1.14 -7.69
C SER A 52 28.44 -0.69 -7.11
N ARG A 53 28.43 0.46 -6.43
CA ARG A 53 29.57 0.97 -5.65
C ARG A 53 29.18 1.06 -4.20
N VAL A 54 29.75 0.19 -3.38
CA VAL A 54 29.40 0.07 -1.94
C VAL A 54 29.56 1.37 -1.14
N GLU A 55 30.33 2.33 -1.63
CA GLU A 55 30.56 3.62 -0.98
C GLU A 55 29.53 4.71 -1.31
N ARG A 56 28.80 4.57 -2.42
CA ARG A 56 27.81 5.55 -2.90
C ARG A 56 26.40 4.97 -2.94
N ASP A 57 26.28 3.71 -3.34
CA ASP A 57 25.01 3.08 -3.63
C ASP A 57 24.54 2.22 -2.46
N VAL A 58 23.22 2.15 -2.28
CA VAL A 58 22.59 1.10 -1.50
C VAL A 58 22.33 -0.07 -2.43
N THR A 59 22.98 -1.19 -2.18
CA THR A 59 22.82 -2.42 -2.98
C THR A 59 22.18 -3.49 -2.15
N VAL A 60 21.12 -4.10 -2.68
CA VAL A 60 20.50 -5.31 -2.13
C VAL A 60 20.77 -6.44 -3.10
N GLU A 61 21.47 -7.47 -2.65
CA GLU A 61 21.76 -8.64 -3.45
C GLU A 61 21.00 -9.85 -2.93
N ILE A 62 20.31 -10.54 -3.85
CA ILE A 62 19.53 -11.73 -3.55
C ILE A 62 20.17 -12.89 -4.29
N ARG A 63 20.78 -13.81 -3.55
CA ARG A 63 21.53 -14.95 -4.09
C ARG A 63 20.83 -16.25 -3.76
N ALA A 64 20.90 -17.22 -4.68
CA ALA A 64 20.63 -18.60 -4.34
C ALA A 64 21.77 -19.12 -3.44
N PRO A 65 21.49 -19.95 -2.41
CA PRO A 65 22.51 -20.59 -1.60
C PRO A 65 23.50 -21.35 -2.48
N LYS A 66 24.79 -21.30 -2.13
CA LYS A 66 25.89 -21.94 -2.88
C LYS A 66 25.67 -23.43 -3.15
N GLU A 67 24.92 -24.11 -2.28
CA GLU A 67 24.62 -25.54 -2.36
C GLU A 67 23.33 -25.86 -3.15
N SER A 68 22.55 -24.84 -3.49
CA SER A 68 21.28 -25.04 -4.20
C SER A 68 21.49 -25.02 -5.71
N ARG A 69 20.94 -26.01 -6.42
CA ARG A 69 20.79 -26.00 -7.89
C ARG A 69 19.65 -25.06 -8.35
N LYS A 70 19.11 -24.21 -7.45
CA LYS A 70 18.03 -23.30 -7.81
C LYS A 70 18.60 -22.21 -8.73
N ASN A 71 17.98 -22.09 -9.89
CA ASN A 71 18.32 -21.12 -10.92
C ASN A 71 18.23 -19.69 -10.39
N ALA A 72 18.99 -18.79 -11.03
CA ALA A 72 18.89 -17.35 -10.81
C ALA A 72 17.41 -16.90 -10.81
N VAL A 73 17.08 -15.96 -9.93
CA VAL A 73 15.76 -15.32 -9.90
C VAL A 73 15.51 -14.70 -11.27
N SER A 74 14.41 -15.09 -11.92
CA SER A 74 14.06 -14.49 -13.21
C SER A 74 13.72 -13.01 -13.02
N LEU A 75 13.96 -12.17 -14.04
CA LEU A 75 13.57 -10.76 -13.97
C LEU A 75 12.06 -10.59 -13.70
N ALA A 76 11.23 -11.49 -14.23
CA ALA A 76 9.79 -11.49 -13.99
C ALA A 76 9.48 -11.76 -12.51
N GLU A 77 10.09 -12.79 -11.91
CA GLU A 77 9.94 -13.10 -10.48
C GLU A 77 10.45 -11.95 -9.60
N PHE A 78 11.60 -11.37 -9.93
CA PHE A 78 12.10 -10.21 -9.21
C PHE A 78 11.12 -9.03 -9.28
N ARG A 79 10.54 -8.76 -10.46
CA ARG A 79 9.53 -7.71 -10.63
C ARG A 79 8.28 -7.97 -9.80
N THR A 80 7.83 -9.22 -9.62
CA THR A 80 6.69 -9.50 -8.73
C THR A 80 7.02 -9.17 -7.28
N TRP A 81 8.27 -9.39 -6.84
CA TRP A 81 8.69 -9.01 -5.49
C TRP A 81 8.67 -7.49 -5.28
N LEU A 82 8.89 -6.69 -6.31
CA LEU A 82 8.79 -5.23 -6.20
C LEU A 82 7.35 -4.74 -5.97
N THR A 83 6.34 -5.54 -6.31
CA THR A 83 4.92 -5.17 -6.12
C THR A 83 4.45 -5.19 -4.66
N VAL A 84 5.32 -5.58 -3.73
CA VAL A 84 4.99 -5.63 -2.29
C VAL A 84 5.02 -4.26 -1.62
N THR A 85 5.51 -3.22 -2.30
CA THR A 85 5.59 -1.85 -1.77
C THR A 85 5.14 -0.82 -2.79
N LEU A 86 4.59 0.31 -2.33
CA LEU A 86 4.22 1.48 -3.15
C LEU A 86 5.37 2.47 -3.37
N ASP A 87 6.49 2.29 -2.68
CA ASP A 87 7.51 3.33 -2.55
C ASP A 87 8.56 3.31 -3.68
N ILE A 88 8.52 2.28 -4.55
CA ILE A 88 9.47 2.14 -5.66
C ILE A 88 8.91 2.85 -6.89
N ARG A 89 9.29 4.13 -7.04
CA ARG A 89 8.93 4.97 -8.18
C ARG A 89 9.33 4.33 -9.51
N GLY A 90 8.44 4.45 -10.51
CA GLY A 90 8.62 3.90 -11.85
C GLY A 90 8.41 2.39 -11.98
N PHE A 91 8.09 1.69 -10.89
CA PHE A 91 7.78 0.26 -10.91
C PHE A 91 6.45 -0.07 -10.23
N SER A 92 6.30 0.34 -8.96
CA SER A 92 5.16 -0.05 -8.14
C SER A 92 4.49 1.14 -7.44
N HIS A 93 4.86 2.36 -7.83
CA HIS A 93 4.20 3.58 -7.40
C HIS A 93 2.97 3.83 -8.28
N PRO A 94 1.78 4.10 -7.70
CA PRO A 94 0.58 4.35 -8.48
C PRO A 94 0.67 5.68 -9.23
N SER A 95 -0.01 5.76 -10.36
CA SER A 95 -0.11 6.98 -11.17
C SER A 95 -1.07 8.02 -10.59
N ASP A 96 -2.09 7.55 -9.84
CA ASP A 96 -3.12 8.40 -9.23
C ASP A 96 -3.31 8.04 -7.75
N VAL A 97 -2.78 8.90 -6.88
CA VAL A 97 -2.82 8.79 -5.43
C VAL A 97 -3.24 10.12 -4.83
N LEU A 98 -4.27 10.08 -4.00
CA LEU A 98 -4.58 11.17 -3.10
C LEU A 98 -4.03 10.87 -1.70
N GLU A 99 -2.97 11.57 -1.34
CA GLU A 99 -2.43 11.56 0.02
C GLU A 99 -3.30 12.41 0.96
N THR A 100 -3.65 11.84 2.11
CA THR A 100 -4.36 12.52 3.21
C THR A 100 -3.64 12.30 4.53
N GLU A 101 -3.94 13.11 5.54
CA GLU A 101 -3.34 13.04 6.87
C GLU A 101 -3.67 11.74 7.63
N VAL A 102 -4.67 10.96 7.18
CA VAL A 102 -5.10 9.71 7.81
C VAL A 102 -4.75 8.46 7.00
N GLY A 103 -4.29 8.61 5.76
CA GLY A 103 -4.12 7.51 4.80
C GLY A 103 -4.19 7.99 3.36
N ASP A 104 -3.82 7.12 2.42
CA ASP A 104 -3.87 7.46 1.00
C ASP A 104 -4.98 6.68 0.30
N LEU A 105 -5.69 7.37 -0.58
CA LEU A 105 -6.65 6.78 -1.52
C LEU A 105 -5.96 6.62 -2.87
N ILE A 106 -5.94 5.40 -3.40
CA ILE A 106 -5.30 5.07 -4.66
C ILE A 106 -6.40 4.77 -5.69
N LEU A 107 -6.50 5.63 -6.69
CA LEU A 107 -7.50 5.54 -7.77
C LEU A 107 -6.97 4.77 -8.99
N ASP A 108 -5.68 4.46 -9.00
CA ASP A 108 -5.04 3.70 -10.08
C ASP A 108 -5.67 2.29 -10.24
N PRO A 109 -6.27 1.98 -11.40
CA PRO A 109 -6.91 0.69 -11.66
C PRO A 109 -6.00 -0.52 -11.49
N ASP A 110 -4.70 -0.37 -11.74
CA ASP A 110 -3.72 -1.45 -11.59
C ASP A 110 -3.56 -1.87 -10.13
N PHE A 111 -4.01 -1.03 -9.19
CA PHE A 111 -3.90 -1.23 -7.76
C PHE A 111 -5.21 -1.62 -7.10
N HIS A 112 -6.34 -1.62 -7.81
CA HIS A 112 -7.65 -1.95 -7.24
C HIS A 112 -7.64 -3.21 -6.36
N SER A 113 -8.46 -3.15 -5.30
CA SER A 113 -8.62 -4.24 -4.33
C SER A 113 -7.37 -4.54 -3.48
N ARG A 114 -6.39 -3.65 -3.45
CA ARG A 114 -5.17 -3.80 -2.64
C ARG A 114 -5.22 -2.85 -1.45
N VAL A 115 -4.85 -3.37 -0.29
CA VAL A 115 -4.59 -2.57 0.90
C VAL A 115 -3.12 -2.64 1.26
N TYR A 116 -2.60 -1.49 1.66
CA TYR A 116 -1.24 -1.28 2.09
C TYR A 116 -1.26 -0.72 3.51
N LEU A 117 -0.22 -1.04 4.29
CA LEU A 117 0.05 -0.42 5.58
C LEU A 117 1.46 0.14 5.53
N LYS A 118 1.58 1.47 5.65
CA LYS A 118 2.86 2.19 5.59
C LYS A 118 3.66 1.82 4.33
N GLY A 119 2.98 1.83 3.19
CA GLY A 119 3.56 1.51 1.88
C GLY A 119 3.69 0.01 1.61
N MET A 120 3.47 -0.87 2.59
CA MET A 120 3.64 -2.33 2.44
C MET A 120 2.32 -3.04 2.15
N ARG A 121 2.28 -3.83 1.06
CA ARG A 121 1.09 -4.57 0.63
C ARG A 121 0.71 -5.65 1.64
N LEU A 122 -0.58 -5.73 1.94
CA LEU A 122 -1.16 -6.73 2.80
C LEU A 122 -1.69 -7.93 1.96
N PRO A 123 -1.49 -9.18 2.42
CA PRO A 123 -1.81 -10.38 1.65
C PRO A 123 -3.31 -10.71 1.56
N CYS A 124 -4.16 -10.12 2.42
CA CYS A 124 -5.60 -10.35 2.42
C CYS A 124 -6.32 -9.01 2.64
N SER A 125 -6.96 -8.49 1.60
CA SER A 125 -7.71 -7.22 1.65
C SER A 125 -9.21 -7.42 1.39
N GLY A 126 -9.74 -8.61 1.73
CA GLY A 126 -11.15 -8.93 1.57
C GLY A 126 -11.45 -10.41 1.77
N SER A 127 -12.70 -10.73 2.09
CA SER A 127 -13.22 -12.11 1.99
C SER A 127 -13.71 -12.33 0.56
N GLY A 128 -13.68 -13.56 0.03
CA GLY A 128 -13.99 -13.83 -1.39
C GLY A 128 -15.35 -13.31 -1.92
N LEU A 129 -16.24 -12.84 -1.05
CA LEU A 129 -17.55 -12.26 -1.38
C LEU A 129 -17.60 -10.72 -1.37
N LYS A 130 -16.65 -10.03 -0.73
CA LYS A 130 -16.59 -8.56 -0.66
C LYS A 130 -15.18 -8.07 -0.93
N GLN A 131 -15.05 -7.15 -1.87
CA GLN A 131 -13.77 -6.60 -2.30
C GLN A 131 -13.82 -5.07 -2.28
N TYR A 132 -12.66 -4.45 -2.08
CA TYR A 132 -12.51 -3.03 -2.33
C TYR A 132 -12.54 -2.74 -3.83
N ARG A 133 -13.23 -1.68 -4.23
CA ARG A 133 -13.21 -1.11 -5.58
C ARG A 133 -11.95 -0.30 -5.82
N PHE A 134 -11.44 0.36 -4.78
CA PHE A 134 -10.22 1.15 -4.83
C PHE A 134 -9.09 0.50 -4.02
N ALA A 135 -7.93 1.15 -3.99
CA ALA A 135 -6.83 0.77 -3.11
C ALA A 135 -6.58 1.82 -2.03
N TYR A 136 -6.00 1.35 -0.93
CA TYR A 136 -5.80 2.17 0.27
C TYR A 136 -4.41 1.93 0.85
N ASN A 137 -3.76 2.99 1.29
CA ASN A 137 -2.57 2.90 2.13
C ASN A 137 -2.87 3.48 3.51
N PHE A 138 -2.88 2.62 4.53
CA PHE A 138 -3.08 3.05 5.91
C PHE A 138 -1.75 3.54 6.50
N LEU A 139 -1.75 4.73 7.12
CA LEU A 139 -0.57 5.23 7.84
C LEU A 139 -0.44 4.64 9.25
N GLN A 140 -1.54 4.10 9.78
CA GLN A 140 -1.66 3.53 11.10
C GLN A 140 -2.29 2.13 11.01
N GLY A 141 -2.00 1.28 12.00
CA GLY A 141 -2.49 -0.09 12.04
C GLY A 141 -1.45 -1.04 12.62
N LYS A 142 -1.91 -2.22 13.04
CA LYS A 142 -1.07 -3.31 13.54
C LYS A 142 -1.30 -4.55 12.69
N VAL A 143 -0.23 -5.28 12.43
CA VAL A 143 -0.26 -6.56 11.72
C VAL A 143 0.48 -7.62 12.52
N ASN A 144 0.11 -8.89 12.34
CA ASN A 144 0.86 -10.01 12.90
C ASN A 144 2.10 -10.34 12.04
N ARG A 145 2.82 -11.40 12.43
CA ARG A 145 4.04 -11.85 11.71
C ARG A 145 3.79 -12.17 10.23
N ASP A 146 2.58 -12.63 9.91
CA ASP A 146 2.16 -13.00 8.56
C ASP A 146 1.54 -11.82 7.79
N ARG A 147 1.70 -10.60 8.32
CA ARG A 147 1.15 -9.35 7.75
C ARG A 147 -0.36 -9.36 7.63
N GLN A 148 -1.05 -10.20 8.39
CA GLN A 148 -2.50 -10.12 8.52
C GLN A 148 -2.82 -8.95 9.42
N ILE A 149 -3.82 -8.18 9.00
CA ILE A 149 -4.37 -7.07 9.79
C ILE A 149 -4.85 -7.62 11.14
N LEU A 150 -4.38 -7.02 12.22
CA LEU A 150 -4.81 -7.33 13.59
C LEU A 150 -6.00 -6.48 14.05
N VAL A 151 -6.45 -5.54 13.21
CA VAL A 151 -7.66 -4.77 13.47
C VAL A 151 -8.88 -5.58 13.06
N ASP A 152 -9.98 -5.42 13.80
CA ASP A 152 -11.25 -6.02 13.39
C ASP A 152 -11.82 -5.31 12.15
N ARG A 153 -12.91 -5.87 11.61
CA ARG A 153 -13.53 -5.34 10.39
C ARG A 153 -14.09 -3.92 10.56
N ASP A 154 -14.55 -3.58 11.75
CA ASP A 154 -15.13 -2.25 12.02
C ASP A 154 -14.04 -1.18 12.10
N GLU A 155 -12.89 -1.51 12.71
CA GLU A 155 -11.73 -0.64 12.72
C GLU A 155 -11.16 -0.44 11.30
N GLU A 156 -11.12 -1.49 10.48
CA GLU A 156 -10.73 -1.39 9.06
C GLU A 156 -11.70 -0.49 8.27
N ALA A 157 -13.01 -0.75 8.34
CA ALA A 157 -14.04 0.07 7.69
C ALA A 157 -13.98 1.53 8.16
N ASN A 158 -13.71 1.77 9.44
CA ASN A 158 -13.54 3.11 9.97
C ASN A 158 -12.29 3.81 9.41
N MET A 159 -11.17 3.11 9.21
CA MET A 159 -9.99 3.69 8.55
C MET A 159 -10.27 4.10 7.11
N VAL A 160 -10.89 3.20 6.34
CA VAL A 160 -11.28 3.43 4.94
C VAL A 160 -12.20 4.64 4.82
N ARG A 161 -13.23 4.70 5.68
CA ARG A 161 -14.13 5.85 5.74
C ARG A 161 -13.40 7.16 6.03
N ARG A 162 -12.48 7.18 7.02
CA ARG A 162 -11.73 8.41 7.35
C ARG A 162 -10.94 8.93 6.15
N ILE A 163 -10.36 8.04 5.35
CA ILE A 163 -9.66 8.40 4.11
C ILE A 163 -10.65 9.03 3.12
N TRP A 164 -11.83 8.43 2.91
CA TRP A 164 -12.85 9.01 2.04
C TRP A 164 -13.35 10.38 2.52
N GLU A 165 -13.57 10.56 3.82
CA GLU A 165 -13.98 11.86 4.35
C GLU A 165 -12.90 12.92 4.18
N ALA A 166 -11.64 12.57 4.43
CA ALA A 166 -10.51 13.47 4.19
C ALA A 166 -10.40 13.82 2.69
N ALA A 167 -10.60 12.85 1.80
CA ALA A 167 -10.62 13.06 0.36
C ALA A 167 -11.74 14.02 -0.09
N ILE A 168 -12.96 13.80 0.38
CA ILE A 168 -14.13 14.64 0.11
C ILE A 168 -13.93 16.04 0.70
N TRP A 169 -13.31 16.16 1.87
CA TRP A 169 -13.07 17.45 2.48
C TRP A 169 -12.04 18.26 1.71
N LYS A 170 -10.95 17.63 1.29
CA LYS A 170 -9.84 18.25 0.54
C LYS A 170 -10.22 18.61 -0.90
N HIS A 171 -10.95 17.72 -1.59
CA HIS A 171 -11.27 17.85 -3.02
C HIS A 171 -12.72 17.46 -3.32
N ARG A 172 -13.67 18.13 -2.65
CA ARG A 172 -15.12 17.80 -2.71
C ARG A 172 -15.67 17.55 -4.11
N THR A 173 -15.39 18.43 -5.06
CA THR A 173 -15.97 18.35 -6.41
C THR A 173 -15.53 17.10 -7.18
N ALA A 174 -14.33 16.59 -6.90
CA ALA A 174 -13.80 15.40 -7.55
C ALA A 174 -14.23 14.11 -6.84
N PHE A 175 -14.20 14.07 -5.50
CA PHE A 175 -14.36 12.82 -4.75
C PHE A 175 -15.77 12.55 -4.24
N LEU A 176 -16.58 13.58 -4.00
CA LEU A 176 -17.96 13.38 -3.54
C LEU A 176 -18.80 12.58 -4.56
N PRO A 177 -18.76 12.88 -5.88
CA PRO A 177 -19.50 12.09 -6.86
C PRO A 177 -19.05 10.63 -6.92
N ILE A 178 -17.73 10.37 -6.78
CA ILE A 178 -17.19 9.00 -6.77
C ILE A 178 -17.71 8.22 -5.58
N TYR A 179 -17.66 8.81 -4.38
CA TYR A 179 -18.13 8.16 -3.16
C TYR A 179 -19.66 7.93 -3.17
N VAL A 180 -20.43 8.89 -3.67
CA VAL A 180 -21.88 8.70 -3.89
C VAL A 180 -22.15 7.60 -4.91
N GLY A 181 -21.33 7.51 -5.96
CA GLY A 181 -21.37 6.43 -6.93
C GLY A 181 -21.13 5.06 -6.29
N LEU A 182 -20.18 4.94 -5.35
CA LEU A 182 -19.96 3.71 -4.59
C LEU A 182 -21.19 3.32 -3.76
N LEU A 183 -21.73 4.26 -2.99
CA LEU A 183 -22.92 4.03 -2.16
C LEU A 183 -24.14 3.58 -2.98
N ARG A 184 -24.29 4.13 -4.19
CA ARG A 184 -25.42 3.85 -5.09
C ARG A 184 -25.24 2.53 -5.86
N ASN A 185 -24.05 2.31 -6.41
CA ASN A 185 -23.83 1.26 -7.42
C ASN A 185 -23.07 0.05 -6.88
N SER A 186 -22.48 0.13 -5.69
CA SER A 186 -21.73 -0.96 -5.06
C SER A 186 -21.86 -0.93 -3.52
N PRO A 187 -23.09 -0.96 -2.97
CA PRO A 187 -23.32 -0.92 -1.52
C PRO A 187 -22.70 -2.11 -0.77
N GLU A 188 -22.39 -3.20 -1.48
CA GLU A 188 -21.72 -4.40 -0.94
C GLU A 188 -20.19 -4.27 -0.83
N ALA A 189 -19.61 -3.23 -1.45
CA ALA A 189 -18.17 -3.04 -1.50
C ALA A 189 -17.60 -2.65 -0.13
N LEU A 190 -16.36 -3.09 0.13
CA LEU A 190 -15.68 -2.79 1.40
C LEU A 190 -15.39 -1.28 1.57
N ASP A 191 -15.33 -0.53 0.46
CA ASP A 191 -15.11 0.92 0.44
C ASP A 191 -16.18 1.70 1.22
N VAL A 192 -17.38 1.14 1.32
CA VAL A 192 -18.55 1.74 1.98
C VAL A 192 -19.10 0.85 3.10
N GLU A 193 -18.34 -0.17 3.52
CA GLU A 193 -18.76 -1.03 4.63
C GLU A 193 -18.98 -0.20 5.89
N SER A 194 -20.09 -0.48 6.58
CA SER A 194 -20.50 0.24 7.81
C SER A 194 -20.62 1.77 7.66
N ALA A 195 -20.77 2.30 6.43
CA ALA A 195 -20.90 3.74 6.18
C ALA A 195 -22.06 4.37 6.96
N THR A 196 -23.17 3.66 7.15
CA THR A 196 -24.33 4.12 7.94
C THR A 196 -23.95 4.48 9.37
N HIS A 197 -23.12 3.65 10.01
CA HIS A 197 -22.71 3.80 11.40
C HIS A 197 -21.60 4.84 11.57
N PHE A 198 -20.62 4.85 10.66
CA PHE A 198 -19.39 5.59 10.88
C PHE A 198 -19.34 6.97 10.20
N LEU A 199 -20.11 7.23 9.13
CA LEU A 199 -20.05 8.52 8.43
C LEU A 199 -20.43 9.68 9.35
N GLN A 200 -19.60 10.72 9.34
CA GLN A 200 -19.85 11.95 10.09
C GLN A 200 -21.07 12.69 9.54
N SER A 201 -21.80 13.36 10.43
CA SER A 201 -22.98 14.15 10.08
C SER A 201 -22.69 15.22 9.01
N SER A 202 -21.49 15.81 9.03
CA SER A 202 -21.00 16.75 8.01
C SER A 202 -20.95 16.12 6.63
N THR A 203 -20.34 14.94 6.50
CA THR A 203 -20.24 14.19 5.24
C THR A 203 -21.61 13.71 4.76
N LYS A 204 -22.46 13.20 5.68
CA LYS A 204 -23.85 12.82 5.39
C LYS A 204 -24.63 13.99 4.80
N LEU A 205 -24.47 15.21 5.34
CA LEU A 205 -25.11 16.42 4.81
C LEU A 205 -24.60 16.78 3.41
N LEU A 206 -23.32 16.56 3.11
CA LEU A 206 -22.77 16.79 1.77
C LEU A 206 -23.35 15.82 0.75
N ILE A 207 -23.42 14.53 1.11
CA ILE A 207 -24.07 13.50 0.29
C ILE A 207 -25.53 13.88 0.05
N TRP A 208 -26.27 14.24 1.10
CA TRP A 208 -27.65 14.68 0.99
C TRP A 208 -27.83 15.86 0.03
N LYS A 209 -27.03 16.92 0.17
CA LYS A 209 -27.07 18.09 -0.72
C LYS A 209 -26.76 17.72 -2.17
N HIS A 210 -25.79 16.84 -2.39
CA HIS A 210 -25.43 16.37 -3.72
C HIS A 210 -26.58 15.60 -4.37
N LEU A 211 -27.18 14.66 -3.64
CA LEU A 211 -28.33 13.88 -4.11
C LEU A 211 -29.56 14.77 -4.41
N ARG A 212 -29.83 15.78 -3.57
CA ARG A 212 -30.90 16.74 -3.82
C ARG A 212 -30.67 17.55 -5.10
N GLY A 213 -29.44 18.02 -5.31
CA GLY A 213 -29.08 18.73 -6.54
C GLY A 213 -29.26 17.85 -7.78
N GLU A 214 -28.87 16.58 -7.74
CA GLU A 214 -29.10 15.64 -8.85
C GLU A 214 -30.60 15.41 -9.14
N ALA A 215 -31.44 15.42 -8.11
CA ALA A 215 -32.88 15.19 -8.22
C ALA A 215 -33.68 16.46 -8.61
N GLY A 216 -33.00 17.59 -8.86
CA GLY A 216 -33.63 18.86 -9.22
C GLY A 216 -34.26 19.60 -8.03
N ASP A 217 -33.73 19.42 -6.82
CA ASP A 217 -34.07 20.07 -5.55
C ASP A 217 -35.52 19.91 -5.02
N ASP A 218 -36.44 19.41 -5.83
CA ASP A 218 -37.88 19.33 -5.54
C ASP A 218 -38.42 17.90 -5.31
N LYS A 219 -37.59 16.86 -5.53
CA LYS A 219 -38.00 15.45 -5.37
C LYS A 219 -36.91 14.64 -4.68
N PHE A 220 -37.29 13.70 -3.82
CA PHE A 220 -36.38 12.70 -3.27
C PHE A 220 -37.13 11.39 -3.06
N PHE A 221 -36.45 10.27 -3.33
CA PHE A 221 -36.99 8.93 -3.15
C PHE A 221 -36.35 8.30 -1.92
N TYR A 222 -37.15 7.94 -0.92
CA TYR A 222 -36.71 7.18 0.24
C TYR A 222 -37.38 5.80 0.22
N ASN A 223 -36.72 4.80 0.80
CA ASN A 223 -37.32 3.50 1.05
C ASN A 223 -37.86 3.49 2.49
N GLU A 224 -39.17 3.39 2.64
CA GLU A 224 -39.87 3.44 3.92
C GLU A 224 -39.58 2.23 4.82
N ALA A 225 -39.11 1.12 4.23
CA ALA A 225 -38.77 -0.12 4.94
C ALA A 225 -37.51 -0.01 5.84
N SER A 226 -36.77 1.09 5.79
CA SER A 226 -35.57 1.32 6.60
C SER A 226 -35.85 2.01 7.95
N SER A 227 -37.12 2.33 8.23
CA SER A 227 -37.55 3.08 9.44
C SER A 227 -37.88 2.19 10.64
N ALA A 228 -37.58 0.90 10.56
CA ALA A 228 -37.92 -0.10 11.57
C ALA A 228 -36.68 -0.77 12.15
N GLU A 229 -35.82 0.01 12.82
CA GLU A 229 -34.90 -0.46 13.88
C GLU A 229 -34.79 0.60 14.98
#